data_AF-A0A845U0S0-F1
#
_entry.id   AF-A0A845U0S0-F1
#
_cell.length_a   1.000
_cell.length_b   1.000
_cell.length_c   1.000
_cell.angle_alpha   90.00
_cell.angle_beta   90.00
_cell.angle_gamma   90.00
#
_symmetry.space_group_name_H-M   'P 1'
#
loop_
_entity.id
_entity.type
_entity.pdbx_description
1 polymer ?
#
loop_
_entity_poly.entity_id
_entity_poly.type
_entity_poly.pdbx_seq_one_letter_code
_entity_poly.pdbx_strand_id
1 'polypeptide(L)'
;MKGKACAALIWLLILAVPIRPQENGPASEPSVLALPLFPASLERTGIPLTRALGEVGSYVRNGYALFGLEVRSSDGQEPIVSLNLQPGNSLGDALRQIMDQVPGYKFKVVSAHMINIYPVLAENDPQDVLKTLVPEFNAVNVDPGQILTRPEHFIPELAARLTPKRTGPPQPSGVVGSVLEGVNPRVITLHLKNVTVQEILNAVSEAMEQFPPEDPPVGWIYTCQPDSNSPIGGKHSWSFLFCAPRTWKEAASGPG
;
A
#
# COMPACT_ATOMS: atom_id res chain seq x y z
N MET A 1 -59.68 20.67 -46.45
CA MET A 1 -60.30 19.56 -45.70
C MET A 1 -59.21 18.68 -45.10
N LYS A 2 -59.33 18.40 -43.80
CA LYS A 2 -58.69 17.32 -43.01
C LYS A 2 -57.18 17.44 -42.75
N GLY A 3 -56.87 18.08 -41.62
CA GLY A 3 -55.59 17.97 -40.92
C GLY A 3 -55.43 16.61 -40.24
N LYS A 4 -54.18 16.29 -39.89
CA LYS A 4 -53.80 15.18 -39.02
C LYS A 4 -52.89 15.73 -37.93
N ALA A 5 -53.41 15.74 -36.71
CA ALA A 5 -52.66 16.04 -35.50
C ALA A 5 -51.92 14.77 -35.04
N CYS A 6 -50.60 14.86 -34.85
CA CYS A 6 -49.81 13.84 -34.17
C CYS A 6 -49.87 14.11 -32.67
N ALA A 7 -50.62 13.27 -31.94
CA ALA A 7 -50.59 13.24 -30.49
C ALA A 7 -49.34 12.48 -30.02
N ALA A 8 -48.39 13.18 -29.39
CA ALA A 8 -47.29 12.56 -28.68
C ALA A 8 -47.74 12.24 -27.24
N LEU A 9 -47.84 10.95 -26.93
CA LEU A 9 -48.17 10.45 -25.61
C LEU A 9 -46.88 10.39 -24.76
N ILE A 10 -46.72 11.31 -23.81
CA ILE A 10 -45.63 11.30 -22.83
C ILE A 10 -46.06 10.39 -21.68
N TRP A 11 -45.44 9.20 -21.58
CA TRP A 11 -45.55 8.32 -20.42
C TRP A 11 -44.59 8.79 -19.33
N LEU A 12 -45.14 9.37 -18.27
CA LEU A 12 -44.41 9.69 -17.03
C LEU A 12 -44.46 8.46 -16.11
N LEU A 13 -43.41 7.64 -16.18
CA LEU A 13 -43.13 6.58 -15.20
C LEU A 13 -42.58 7.23 -13.92
N ILE A 14 -43.45 7.41 -12.93
CA ILE A 14 -43.07 7.76 -11.57
C ILE A 14 -42.50 6.49 -10.93
N LEU A 15 -41.18 6.35 -10.95
CA LEU A 15 -40.46 5.37 -10.14
C LEU A 15 -40.58 5.78 -8.67
N ALA A 16 -41.48 5.12 -7.95
CA ALA A 16 -41.47 5.13 -6.49
C ALA A 16 -40.18 4.43 -6.03
N VAL A 17 -39.12 5.21 -5.80
CA VAL A 17 -37.91 4.71 -5.14
C VAL A 17 -38.28 4.52 -3.66
N PRO A 18 -38.24 3.28 -3.13
CA PRO A 18 -38.39 3.10 -1.69
C PRO A 18 -37.24 3.82 -1.01
N ILE A 19 -37.57 4.87 -0.25
CA ILE A 19 -36.63 5.51 0.67
C ILE A 19 -36.29 4.45 1.71
N ARG A 20 -35.16 3.78 1.53
CA ARG A 20 -34.61 2.89 2.56
C ARG A 20 -34.40 3.73 3.82
N PRO A 21 -34.93 3.30 4.99
CA PRO A 21 -34.56 3.93 6.24
C PRO A 21 -33.04 3.86 6.36
N GLN A 22 -32.44 5.02 6.61
CA GLN A 22 -31.03 5.17 6.91
C GLN A 22 -30.78 4.40 8.21
N GLU A 23 -30.39 3.12 8.08
CA GLU A 23 -29.86 2.35 9.20
C GLU A 23 -28.77 3.20 9.84
N ASN A 24 -28.91 3.44 11.15
CA ASN A 24 -27.84 4.02 11.95
C ASN A 24 -26.61 3.15 11.71
N GLY A 25 -25.70 3.63 10.86
CA GLY A 25 -24.52 2.89 10.49
C GLY A 25 -23.76 2.47 11.74
N PRO A 26 -23.07 1.32 11.70
CA PRO A 26 -22.19 0.93 12.79
C PRO A 26 -21.30 2.11 13.15
N ALA A 27 -21.09 2.32 14.46
CA ALA A 27 -20.23 3.37 14.97
C ALA A 27 -18.95 3.44 14.12
N SER A 28 -18.71 4.60 13.50
CA SER A 28 -17.61 4.79 12.56
C SER A 28 -16.31 4.28 13.20
N GLU A 29 -15.71 3.25 12.61
CA GLU A 29 -14.46 2.69 13.12
C GLU A 29 -13.43 3.82 13.32
N PRO A 30 -12.72 3.84 14.46
CA PRO A 30 -11.75 4.88 14.71
C PRO A 30 -10.70 4.90 13.60
N SER A 31 -10.46 6.07 13.02
CA SER A 31 -9.46 6.24 11.96
C SER A 31 -8.08 5.80 12.45
N VAL A 32 -7.32 5.06 11.64
CA VAL A 32 -5.92 4.70 11.91
C VAL A 32 -5.06 5.91 12.29
N LEU A 33 -5.37 7.08 11.74
CA LEU A 33 -4.65 8.33 12.02
C LEU A 33 -4.88 8.83 13.46
N ALA A 34 -5.97 8.42 14.11
CA ALA A 34 -6.28 8.79 15.48
C ALA A 34 -5.60 7.88 16.50
N LEU A 35 -4.90 6.82 16.07
CA LEU A 35 -4.21 5.92 16.99
C LEU A 35 -3.19 6.69 17.84
N PRO A 36 -3.22 6.56 19.17
CA PRO A 36 -2.29 7.25 20.04
C PRO A 36 -0.90 6.65 19.91
N LEU A 37 0.13 7.48 20.06
CA LEU A 37 1.51 7.02 20.15
C LEU A 37 1.93 6.77 21.60
N PHE A 38 3.03 6.07 21.79
CA PHE A 38 3.61 5.79 23.10
C PHE A 38 3.89 7.11 23.85
N PRO A 39 3.54 7.22 25.15
CA PRO A 39 3.61 8.48 25.91
C PRO A 39 5.05 8.79 26.38
N ALA A 40 6.04 8.58 25.51
CA ALA A 40 7.41 9.00 25.72
C ALA A 40 7.86 9.84 24.53
N SER A 41 8.69 10.84 24.81
CA SER A 41 9.29 11.65 23.76
C SER A 41 10.22 10.81 22.89
N LEU A 42 10.10 10.94 21.57
CA LEU A 42 11.03 10.36 20.61
C LEU A 42 11.61 11.46 19.74
N GLU A 43 12.91 11.70 19.88
CA GLU A 43 13.66 12.62 19.04
C GLU A 43 14.67 11.87 18.18
N ARG A 44 14.59 12.09 16.87
CA ARG A 44 15.55 11.61 15.87
C ARG A 44 15.80 12.71 14.88
N THR A 45 17.05 12.90 14.47
CA THR A 45 17.42 13.89 13.47
C THR A 45 18.23 13.23 12.38
N GLY A 46 18.00 13.64 11.14
CA GLY A 46 18.80 13.18 10.01
C GLY A 46 18.66 11.69 9.68
N ILE A 47 17.46 11.11 9.84
CA ILE A 47 17.21 9.70 9.52
C ILE A 47 16.44 9.53 8.18
N PRO A 48 16.62 8.42 7.45
CA PRO A 48 15.85 8.14 6.24
C PRO A 48 14.35 8.02 6.51
N LEU A 49 13.52 8.42 5.54
CA LEU A 49 12.06 8.40 5.63
C LEU A 49 11.49 7.01 6.02
N THR A 50 11.99 5.93 5.45
CA THR A 50 11.65 4.53 5.74
C THR A 50 11.86 4.22 7.22
N ARG A 51 13.02 4.60 7.75
CA ARG A 51 13.34 4.42 9.17
C ARG A 51 12.41 5.24 10.05
N ALA A 52 12.13 6.49 9.67
CA ALA A 52 11.22 7.34 10.43
C ALA A 52 9.81 6.73 10.52
N LEU A 53 9.29 6.21 9.41
CA LEU A 53 7.99 5.54 9.36
C LEU A 53 7.97 4.23 10.17
N GLY A 54 9.04 3.44 10.09
CA GLY A 54 9.19 2.25 10.93
C GLY A 54 9.18 2.58 12.42
N GLU A 55 9.90 3.63 12.83
CA GLU A 55 9.91 4.09 14.23
C GLU A 55 8.52 4.60 14.65
N VAL A 56 7.84 5.43 13.85
CA VAL A 56 6.48 5.90 14.15
C VAL A 56 5.48 4.75 14.27
N GLY A 57 5.49 3.80 13.33
CA GLY A 57 4.61 2.62 13.38
C GLY A 57 4.83 1.82 14.66
N SER A 58 6.09 1.59 15.03
CA SER A 58 6.45 0.82 16.23
C SER A 58 6.04 1.50 17.54
N TYR A 59 5.75 2.81 17.49
CA TYR A 59 5.29 3.61 18.62
C TYR A 59 3.76 3.67 18.75
N VAL A 60 3.01 3.12 17.78
CA VAL A 60 1.53 3.08 17.84
C VAL A 60 1.05 2.25 19.02
N ARG A 61 0.01 2.72 19.71
CA ARG A 61 -0.69 2.03 20.81
C ARG A 61 -2.12 1.71 20.44
N ASN A 62 -2.65 0.65 21.06
CA ASN A 62 -4.04 0.20 20.92
C ASN A 62 -4.47 0.00 19.46
N GLY A 63 -3.53 -0.48 18.64
CA GLY A 63 -3.68 -0.75 17.23
C GLY A 63 -2.29 -0.92 16.62
N TYR A 64 -2.24 -0.85 15.29
CA TYR A 64 -1.02 -0.81 14.51
C TYR A 64 -1.32 -0.10 13.19
N ALA A 65 -0.25 0.26 12.48
CA ALA A 65 -0.34 0.79 11.13
C ALA A 65 0.67 0.08 10.24
N LEU A 66 0.26 -0.17 9.01
CA LEU A 66 1.07 -0.66 7.92
C LEU A 66 1.30 0.48 6.92
N PHE A 67 2.46 0.47 6.29
CA PHE A 67 2.84 1.50 5.33
C PHE A 67 3.21 0.88 4.00
N GLY A 68 2.55 1.35 2.94
CA GLY A 68 2.99 1.15 1.56
C GLY A 68 3.75 2.39 1.09
N LEU A 69 5.05 2.29 0.90
CA LEU A 69 5.91 3.45 0.61
C LEU A 69 6.51 3.38 -0.80
N GLU A 70 6.27 4.40 -1.61
CA GLU A 70 7.03 4.64 -2.84
C GLU A 70 8.15 5.64 -2.58
N VAL A 71 9.41 5.20 -2.67
CA VAL A 71 10.59 6.05 -2.60
C VAL A 71 11.06 6.37 -4.01
N ARG A 72 10.83 7.60 -4.46
CA ARG A 72 11.51 8.16 -5.63
C ARG A 72 12.72 8.91 -5.19
N SER A 73 13.88 8.40 -5.60
CA SER A 73 15.14 9.02 -5.29
C SER A 73 15.67 9.77 -6.51
N SER A 74 15.82 11.08 -6.44
CA SER A 74 16.36 11.88 -7.55
C SER A 74 17.86 11.66 -7.78
N ASP A 75 18.59 11.22 -6.76
CA ASP A 75 20.06 11.09 -6.72
C ASP A 75 20.53 9.73 -6.17
N GLY A 76 19.63 8.76 -6.05
CA GLY A 76 19.88 7.48 -5.38
C GLY A 76 19.75 7.53 -3.84
N GLN A 77 19.56 8.71 -3.23
CA GLN A 77 19.27 8.86 -1.80
C GLN A 77 17.77 9.00 -1.48
N GLU A 78 17.39 8.41 -0.36
CA GLU A 78 16.07 8.56 0.23
C GLU A 78 15.93 9.92 0.93
N PRO A 79 14.74 10.55 0.97
CA PRO A 79 14.53 11.75 1.76
C PRO A 79 14.92 11.56 3.23
N ILE A 80 15.63 12.55 3.77
CA ILE A 80 16.07 12.58 5.17
C ILE A 80 15.13 13.47 5.97
N VAL A 81 14.67 12.98 7.11
CA VAL A 81 13.70 13.65 7.99
C VAL A 81 14.16 13.65 9.44
N SER A 82 13.50 14.46 10.25
CA SER A 82 13.61 14.43 11.71
C SER A 82 12.25 14.07 12.33
N LEU A 83 12.29 13.28 13.40
CA LEU A 83 11.13 12.97 14.22
C LEU A 83 11.24 13.71 15.54
N ASN A 84 10.15 14.33 15.94
CA ASN A 84 10.01 14.89 17.29
C ASN A 84 8.59 14.59 17.78
N LEU A 85 8.42 13.37 18.30
CA LEU A 85 7.14 12.90 18.82
C LEU A 85 7.03 13.30 20.29
N GLN A 86 6.00 14.07 20.63
CA GLN A 86 5.72 14.48 21.99
C GLN A 86 4.62 13.60 22.61
N PRO A 87 4.54 13.52 23.95
CA PRO A 87 3.44 12.82 24.60
C PRO A 87 2.08 13.38 24.16
N GLY A 88 1.15 12.49 23.79
CA GLY A 88 -0.19 12.86 23.32
C GLY A 88 -0.31 13.02 21.81
N ASN A 89 0.79 12.98 21.04
CA ASN A 89 0.71 12.91 19.58
C ASN A 89 -0.04 11.64 19.13
N SER A 90 -0.87 11.82 18.10
CA SER A 90 -1.45 10.73 17.32
C SER A 90 -0.54 10.31 16.16
N LEU A 91 -0.82 9.14 15.57
CA LEU A 91 -0.19 8.71 14.32
C LEU A 91 -0.33 9.77 13.21
N GLY A 92 -1.51 10.39 13.10
CA GLY A 92 -1.76 11.45 12.13
C GLY A 92 -0.91 12.69 12.35
N ASP A 93 -0.64 13.06 13.61
CA ASP A 93 0.24 14.20 13.92
C ASP A 93 1.69 13.90 13.53
N ALA A 94 2.17 12.68 13.82
CA ALA A 94 3.50 12.24 13.42
C ALA A 94 3.66 12.21 11.89
N LEU A 95 2.68 11.66 11.16
CA LEU A 95 2.74 11.61 9.70
C LEU A 95 2.72 13.00 9.08
N ARG A 96 1.91 13.94 9.60
CA ARG A 96 1.94 15.34 9.15
C ARG A 96 3.31 15.97 9.38
N GLN A 97 3.89 15.80 10.56
CA GLN A 97 5.24 16.30 10.87
C GLN A 97 6.30 15.77 9.89
N ILE A 98 6.24 14.48 9.52
CA ILE A 98 7.15 13.90 8.53
C ILE A 98 6.90 14.52 7.15
N MET A 99 5.65 14.56 6.69
CA MET A 99 5.32 15.04 5.34
C MET A 99 5.65 16.52 5.13
N ASP A 100 5.55 17.35 6.16
CA ASP A 100 5.94 18.77 6.10
C ASP A 100 7.44 18.96 5.78
N GLN A 101 8.27 17.95 6.04
CA GLN A 101 9.71 17.96 5.76
C GLN A 101 10.09 17.39 4.39
N VAL A 102 9.18 16.67 3.73
CA VAL A 102 9.41 16.03 2.42
C VAL A 102 8.44 16.59 1.37
N PRO A 103 8.63 17.86 0.96
CA PRO A 103 7.73 18.50 0.01
C PRO A 103 7.66 17.68 -1.29
N GLY A 104 6.44 17.45 -1.76
CA GLY A 104 6.19 16.60 -2.92
C GLY A 104 5.82 15.16 -2.57
N TYR A 105 5.72 14.79 -1.29
CA TYR A 105 5.10 13.56 -0.84
C TYR A 105 3.74 13.82 -0.18
N LYS A 106 2.88 12.81 -0.18
CA LYS A 106 1.63 12.79 0.57
C LYS A 106 1.32 11.38 1.06
N PHE A 107 0.34 11.27 1.95
CA PHE A 107 -0.19 9.98 2.39
C PHE A 107 -1.70 9.87 2.16
N LYS A 108 -2.18 8.63 2.04
CA LYS A 108 -3.59 8.28 1.93
C LYS A 108 -3.87 7.03 2.77
N VAL A 109 -4.88 7.11 3.63
CA VAL A 109 -5.43 5.93 4.32
C VAL A 109 -6.23 5.13 3.30
N VAL A 110 -5.87 3.86 3.11
CA VAL A 110 -6.49 2.98 2.09
C VAL A 110 -7.23 1.80 2.68
N SER A 111 -6.98 1.47 3.95
CA SER A 111 -7.76 0.51 4.73
C SER A 111 -7.75 0.88 6.23
N ALA A 112 -8.29 0.00 7.07
CA ALA A 112 -8.31 0.17 8.53
C ALA A 112 -6.90 0.28 9.14
N HIS A 113 -5.89 -0.39 8.56
CA HIS A 113 -4.52 -0.38 9.07
C HIS A 113 -3.49 0.11 8.04
N MET A 114 -3.83 0.18 6.75
CA MET A 114 -2.87 0.51 5.69
C MET A 114 -2.90 2.00 5.31
N ILE A 115 -1.70 2.59 5.24
CA ILE A 115 -1.45 3.96 4.80
C ILE A 115 -0.44 3.92 3.65
N ASN A 116 -0.83 4.42 2.48
CA ASN A 116 0.08 4.58 1.34
C ASN A 116 0.74 5.94 1.40
N ILE A 117 2.06 5.99 1.23
CA ILE A 117 2.89 7.19 1.19
C ILE A 117 3.62 7.23 -0.15
N TYR A 118 3.43 8.31 -0.90
CA TYR A 118 3.86 8.36 -2.29
C TYR A 118 4.15 9.79 -2.75
N PRO A 119 4.99 9.97 -3.79
CA PRO A 119 5.19 11.27 -4.43
C PRO A 119 3.87 11.78 -5.02
N VAL A 120 3.57 13.07 -4.84
CA VAL A 120 2.34 13.70 -5.35
C VAL A 120 2.18 13.51 -6.86
N LEU A 121 3.29 13.55 -7.60
CA LEU A 121 3.28 13.33 -9.05
C LEU A 121 2.95 11.89 -9.45
N ALA A 122 3.23 10.92 -8.57
CA ALA A 122 2.96 9.51 -8.84
C ALA A 122 1.46 9.27 -9.01
N GLU A 123 0.56 10.00 -8.34
CA GLU A 123 -0.90 9.76 -8.38
C GLU A 123 -1.53 9.83 -9.77
N ASN A 124 -0.99 10.65 -10.66
CA ASN A 124 -1.51 10.85 -12.01
C ASN A 124 -0.56 10.36 -13.10
N ASP A 125 0.60 9.82 -12.71
CA ASP A 125 1.58 9.26 -13.63
C ASP A 125 1.06 7.94 -14.25
N PRO A 126 0.83 7.86 -15.57
CA PRO A 126 0.42 6.63 -16.25
C PRO A 126 1.60 5.66 -16.46
N GLN A 127 2.83 6.12 -16.24
CA GLN A 127 4.03 5.28 -16.32
C GLN A 127 4.41 4.65 -14.99
N ASP A 128 3.70 5.01 -13.90
CA ASP A 128 3.92 4.41 -12.60
C ASP A 128 3.60 2.91 -12.62
N VAL A 129 4.62 2.09 -12.35
CA VAL A 129 4.52 0.62 -12.35
C VAL A 129 3.58 0.11 -11.26
N LEU A 130 3.43 0.83 -10.15
CA LEU A 130 2.53 0.44 -9.06
C LEU A 130 1.05 0.54 -9.47
N LYS A 131 0.73 1.32 -10.50
CA LYS A 131 -0.61 1.42 -11.06
C LYS A 131 -0.89 0.49 -12.23
N THR A 132 0.05 -0.42 -12.53
CA THR A 132 -0.20 -1.43 -13.55
C THR A 132 -1.43 -2.23 -13.16
N LEU A 133 -2.45 -2.20 -14.03
CA LEU A 133 -3.70 -2.92 -13.83
C LEU A 133 -3.45 -4.43 -14.03
N VAL A 134 -3.92 -5.22 -13.09
CA VAL A 134 -3.87 -6.68 -13.05
C VAL A 134 -5.31 -7.18 -13.08
N PRO A 135 -5.78 -7.71 -14.23
CA PRO A 135 -7.15 -8.19 -14.38
C PRO A 135 -7.50 -9.28 -13.36
N GLU A 136 -6.54 -10.16 -13.05
CA GLU A 136 -6.72 -11.25 -12.11
C GLU A 136 -5.39 -11.59 -11.43
N PHE A 137 -5.38 -11.62 -10.10
CA PHE A 137 -4.25 -12.05 -9.29
C PHE A 137 -4.67 -13.20 -8.38
N ASN A 138 -4.02 -14.35 -8.55
CA ASN A 138 -4.28 -15.57 -7.78
C ASN A 138 -2.98 -16.02 -7.12
N ALA A 139 -2.90 -15.91 -5.80
CA ALA A 139 -1.84 -16.48 -4.98
C ALA A 139 -2.46 -17.54 -4.07
N VAL A 140 -2.00 -18.78 -4.14
CA VAL A 140 -2.51 -19.88 -3.32
C VAL A 140 -1.34 -20.53 -2.59
N ASN A 141 -1.38 -20.54 -1.26
CA ASN A 141 -0.31 -21.06 -0.41
C ASN A 141 1.07 -20.45 -0.73
N VAL A 142 1.10 -19.13 -0.94
CA VAL A 142 2.34 -18.40 -1.27
C VAL A 142 2.89 -17.70 -0.02
N ASP A 143 4.21 -17.75 0.16
CA ASP A 143 4.90 -16.93 1.16
C ASP A 143 4.75 -15.44 0.79
N PRO A 144 4.06 -14.62 1.63
CA PRO A 144 3.87 -13.20 1.34
C PRO A 144 5.20 -12.46 1.19
N GLY A 145 6.26 -12.93 1.85
CA GLY A 145 7.59 -12.37 1.76
C GLY A 145 8.16 -12.37 0.34
N GLN A 146 7.87 -13.43 -0.43
CA GLN A 146 8.31 -13.53 -1.82
C GLN A 146 7.56 -12.55 -2.72
N ILE A 147 6.25 -12.36 -2.50
CA ILE A 147 5.45 -11.41 -3.29
C ILE A 147 5.88 -9.98 -2.98
N LEU A 148 6.09 -9.63 -1.70
CA LEU A 148 6.47 -8.26 -1.31
C LEU A 148 7.90 -7.87 -1.72
N THR A 149 8.82 -8.82 -1.89
CA THR A 149 10.22 -8.53 -2.26
C THR A 149 10.52 -8.74 -3.75
N ARG A 150 9.73 -9.55 -4.44
CA ARG A 150 9.88 -9.87 -5.88
C ARG A 150 8.51 -9.98 -6.56
N PRO A 151 7.66 -8.93 -6.50
CA PRO A 151 6.30 -9.00 -7.03
C PRO A 151 6.26 -9.34 -8.52
N GLU A 152 7.30 -8.98 -9.28
CA GLU A 152 7.42 -9.27 -10.71
C GLU A 152 7.51 -10.77 -11.02
N HIS A 153 7.86 -11.62 -10.05
CA HIS A 153 7.82 -13.08 -10.23
C HIS A 153 6.40 -13.66 -10.12
N PHE A 154 5.47 -12.91 -9.52
CA PHE A 154 4.10 -13.35 -9.22
C PHE A 154 3.05 -12.58 -10.03
N ILE A 155 3.40 -11.41 -10.57
CA ILE A 155 2.50 -10.52 -11.30
C ILE A 155 3.02 -10.37 -12.74
N PRO A 156 2.49 -11.14 -13.71
CA PRO A 156 2.95 -11.13 -15.09
C PRO A 156 2.89 -9.75 -15.77
N GLU A 157 1.89 -8.95 -15.45
CA GLU A 157 1.72 -7.60 -16.00
C GLU A 157 2.84 -6.66 -15.53
N LEU A 158 3.24 -6.77 -14.25
CA LEU A 158 4.39 -6.05 -13.73
C LEU A 158 5.68 -6.53 -14.39
N ALA A 159 5.87 -7.84 -14.52
CA ALA A 159 7.02 -8.41 -15.22
C ALA A 159 7.12 -7.89 -16.66
N ALA A 160 6.01 -7.86 -17.39
CA ALA A 160 5.93 -7.33 -18.73
C ALA A 160 6.23 -5.82 -18.78
N ARG A 161 5.84 -5.07 -17.75
CA ARG A 161 6.12 -3.63 -17.64
C ARG A 161 7.60 -3.34 -17.38
N LEU A 162 8.26 -4.18 -16.60
CA LEU A 162 9.67 -4.07 -16.23
C LEU A 162 10.62 -4.74 -17.23
N THR A 163 10.12 -5.56 -18.14
CA THR A 163 10.95 -6.18 -19.17
C THR A 163 11.15 -5.19 -20.32
N PRO A 164 12.40 -4.81 -20.64
CA PRO A 164 12.67 -4.00 -21.83
C PRO A 164 12.10 -4.70 -23.06
N LYS A 165 11.44 -3.95 -23.96
CA LYS A 165 11.04 -4.47 -25.27
C LYS A 165 12.30 -4.84 -26.06
N ARG A 166 12.78 -6.07 -25.90
CA ARG A 166 13.95 -6.57 -26.62
C ARG A 166 13.62 -6.63 -28.11
N THR A 167 14.41 -5.93 -28.91
CA THR A 167 14.40 -6.03 -30.38
C THR A 167 15.30 -7.17 -30.89
N GLY A 168 15.83 -8.02 -30.00
CA GLY A 168 16.77 -9.09 -30.33
C GLY A 168 16.37 -10.47 -29.79
N PRO A 169 16.99 -11.55 -30.29
CA PRO A 169 16.67 -12.92 -29.89
C PRO A 169 16.90 -13.15 -28.39
N PRO A 170 16.04 -13.94 -27.72
CA PRO A 170 16.14 -14.18 -26.29
C PRO A 170 17.46 -14.90 -25.96
N GLN A 171 18.32 -14.24 -25.19
CA GLN A 171 19.47 -14.92 -24.57
C GLN A 171 18.97 -15.78 -23.40
N PRO A 172 19.39 -17.05 -23.31
CA PRO A 172 19.07 -17.91 -22.18
C PRO A 172 19.72 -17.35 -20.92
N SER A 173 18.90 -17.07 -19.91
CA SER A 173 19.35 -16.69 -18.56
C SER A 173 19.18 -17.90 -17.66
N GLY A 174 20.27 -18.35 -17.04
CA GLY A 174 20.23 -19.36 -15.98
C GLY A 174 19.85 -18.68 -14.67
N VAL A 175 18.70 -19.03 -14.10
CA VAL A 175 18.32 -18.62 -12.75
C VAL A 175 18.82 -19.67 -11.77
N VAL A 176 19.76 -19.30 -10.90
CA VAL A 176 20.18 -20.13 -9.76
C VAL A 176 19.23 -19.82 -8.61
N GLY A 177 18.28 -20.72 -8.35
CA GLY A 177 17.38 -20.62 -7.20
C GLY A 177 18.11 -20.97 -5.91
N SER A 178 18.11 -20.05 -4.94
CA SER A 178 18.46 -20.36 -3.56
C SER A 178 17.18 -20.73 -2.83
N VAL A 179 17.02 -22.01 -2.51
CA VAL A 179 15.89 -22.53 -1.73
C VAL A 179 16.33 -22.55 -0.27
N LEU A 180 15.99 -21.50 0.47
CA LEU A 180 15.98 -21.59 1.93
C LEU A 180 14.61 -22.15 2.33
N GLU A 181 14.54 -23.48 2.39
CA GLU A 181 13.40 -24.21 2.95
C GLU A 181 13.40 -24.02 4.47
N GLY A 182 12.62 -23.03 4.93
CA GLY A 182 12.25 -22.92 6.34
C GLY A 182 11.19 -23.95 6.71
N VAL A 183 11.26 -24.47 7.93
CA VAL A 183 10.27 -25.38 8.49
C VAL A 183 8.94 -24.62 8.68
N ASN A 184 7.94 -25.00 7.89
CA ASN A 184 6.56 -24.50 7.91
C ASN A 184 6.39 -23.01 7.50
N PRO A 185 6.56 -22.68 6.20
CA PRO A 185 6.41 -21.30 5.74
C PRO A 185 4.98 -20.80 6.03
N ARG A 186 4.89 -19.58 6.56
CA ARG A 186 3.62 -18.88 6.68
C ARG A 186 3.15 -18.51 5.28
N VAL A 187 1.96 -18.95 4.91
CA VAL A 187 1.44 -18.77 3.56
C VAL A 187 0.11 -18.02 3.57
N ILE A 188 -0.13 -17.26 2.51
CA ILE A 188 -1.40 -16.57 2.26
C ILE A 188 -2.10 -17.18 1.05
N THR A 189 -3.41 -16.97 0.97
CA THR A 189 -4.21 -17.23 -0.22
C THR A 189 -5.03 -15.98 -0.55
N LEU A 190 -4.86 -15.45 -1.76
CA LEU A 190 -5.52 -14.24 -2.26
C LEU A 190 -6.08 -14.47 -3.66
N HIS A 191 -7.30 -13.99 -3.88
CA HIS A 191 -7.99 -13.99 -5.16
C HIS A 191 -8.52 -12.57 -5.43
N LEU A 192 -7.78 -11.80 -6.20
CA LEU A 192 -8.08 -10.40 -6.48
C LEU A 192 -8.40 -10.23 -7.97
N LYS A 193 -9.30 -9.29 -8.29
CA LYS A 193 -9.73 -9.02 -9.67
C LYS A 193 -9.75 -7.53 -9.94
N ASN A 194 -9.26 -7.14 -11.11
CA ASN A 194 -9.20 -5.75 -11.58
C ASN A 194 -8.54 -4.81 -10.55
N VAL A 195 -7.40 -5.24 -10.02
CA VAL A 195 -6.63 -4.50 -9.00
C VAL A 195 -5.32 -4.01 -9.61
N THR A 196 -4.70 -3.01 -8.99
CA THR A 196 -3.37 -2.53 -9.32
C THR A 196 -2.29 -3.33 -8.58
N VAL A 197 -1.04 -3.24 -9.04
CA VAL A 197 0.11 -3.78 -8.30
C VAL A 197 0.16 -3.26 -6.86
N GLN A 198 -0.11 -1.97 -6.66
CA GLN A 198 -0.17 -1.35 -5.32
C GLN A 198 -1.22 -2.02 -4.42
N GLU A 199 -2.42 -2.27 -4.95
CA GLU A 199 -3.51 -2.91 -4.21
C GLU A 199 -3.18 -4.38 -3.89
N ILE A 200 -2.47 -5.08 -4.78
CA ILE A 200 -1.97 -6.43 -4.49
C ILE A 200 -0.98 -6.39 -3.33
N LEU A 201 0.01 -5.51 -3.37
CA LEU A 201 1.00 -5.37 -2.29
C LEU A 201 0.34 -5.03 -0.95
N ASN A 202 -0.67 -4.14 -0.98
CA ASN A 202 -1.46 -3.81 0.20
C ASN A 202 -2.19 -5.03 0.76
N ALA A 203 -2.92 -5.75 -0.09
CA ALA A 203 -3.66 -6.95 0.32
C ALA A 203 -2.74 -8.05 0.85
N VAL A 204 -1.53 -8.21 0.29
CA VAL A 204 -0.52 -9.15 0.79
C VAL A 204 -0.06 -8.78 2.19
N SER A 205 0.26 -7.50 2.43
CA SER A 205 0.64 -6.99 3.75
C SER A 205 -0.47 -7.20 4.80
N GLU A 206 -1.72 -6.93 4.44
CA GLU A 206 -2.88 -7.13 5.34
C GLU A 206 -3.18 -8.61 5.57
N ALA A 207 -3.01 -9.47 4.57
CA ALA A 207 -3.23 -10.91 4.73
C ALA A 207 -2.29 -11.53 5.78
N MET A 208 -1.16 -10.89 6.11
CA MET A 208 -0.26 -11.33 7.18
C MET A 208 -0.89 -11.22 8.58
N GLU A 209 -1.98 -10.46 8.76
CA GLU A 209 -2.69 -10.34 10.04
C GLU A 209 -3.23 -11.69 10.56
N GLN A 210 -3.44 -12.66 9.65
CA GLN A 210 -3.86 -14.01 10.02
C GLN A 210 -2.77 -14.78 10.79
N PHE A 211 -1.51 -14.36 10.67
CA PHE A 211 -0.36 -15.02 11.31
C PHE A 211 -0.34 -14.78 12.82
N PRO A 212 0.32 -15.65 13.59
CA PRO A 212 0.39 -15.50 15.04
C PRO A 212 1.24 -14.28 15.45
N PRO A 213 1.12 -13.81 16.70
CA PRO A 213 1.72 -12.56 17.15
C PRO A 213 3.23 -12.41 16.89
N GLU A 214 3.98 -13.52 16.93
CA GLU A 214 5.41 -13.58 16.67
C GLU A 214 5.80 -13.22 15.23
N ASP A 215 4.84 -13.26 14.30
CA ASP A 215 5.00 -12.97 12.88
C ASP A 215 4.21 -11.70 12.52
N PRO A 216 4.70 -10.50 12.89
CA PRO A 216 3.96 -9.26 12.69
C PRO A 216 3.74 -8.96 11.19
N PRO A 217 2.58 -8.38 10.82
CA PRO A 217 2.39 -7.88 9.47
C PRO A 217 3.43 -6.79 9.16
N VAL A 218 3.90 -6.76 7.92
CA VAL A 218 4.87 -5.77 7.44
C VAL A 218 4.29 -4.98 6.28
N GLY A 219 4.66 -3.70 6.21
CA GLY A 219 4.43 -2.90 5.03
C GLY A 219 5.40 -3.24 3.90
N TRP A 220 5.33 -2.48 2.82
CA TRP A 220 6.20 -2.64 1.66
C TRP A 220 6.84 -1.31 1.27
N ILE A 221 8.02 -1.40 0.69
CA ILE A 221 8.78 -0.29 0.13
C ILE A 221 9.02 -0.62 -1.33
N TYR A 222 8.61 0.28 -2.21
CA TYR A 222 8.99 0.29 -3.61
C TYR A 222 9.97 1.44 -3.82
N THR A 223 11.15 1.15 -4.36
CA THR A 223 12.14 2.18 -4.70
C THR A 223 12.33 2.23 -6.21
N CYS A 224 12.28 3.44 -6.77
CA CYS A 224 12.67 3.72 -8.15
C CYS A 224 13.87 4.66 -8.14
N GLN A 225 15.01 4.18 -8.66
CA GLN A 225 16.19 4.99 -8.94
C GLN A 225 16.20 5.31 -10.44
N PRO A 226 15.91 6.56 -10.84
CA PRO A 226 15.91 6.97 -12.23
C PRO A 226 17.26 6.69 -12.89
N ASP A 227 17.22 6.12 -14.08
CA ASP A 227 18.39 5.90 -14.93
C ASP A 227 17.99 6.26 -16.36
N SER A 228 18.62 7.30 -16.91
CA SER A 228 18.33 7.80 -18.25
C SER A 228 18.68 6.78 -19.35
N ASN A 229 19.52 5.80 -19.06
CA ASN A 229 19.86 4.72 -19.97
C ASN A 229 18.95 3.50 -19.81
N SER A 230 18.12 3.46 -18.76
CA SER A 230 17.21 2.36 -18.52
C SER A 230 15.98 2.47 -19.43
N PRO A 231 15.68 1.46 -20.25
CA PRO A 231 14.52 1.48 -21.14
C PRO A 231 13.17 1.44 -20.40
N ILE A 232 13.19 1.18 -19.09
CA ILE A 232 12.02 1.18 -18.20
C ILE A 232 12.00 2.38 -17.24
N GLY A 233 12.91 3.35 -17.43
CA GLY A 233 12.95 4.60 -16.68
C GLY A 233 13.75 4.55 -15.38
N GLY A 234 14.29 3.39 -14.99
CA GLY A 234 15.14 3.29 -13.81
C GLY A 234 15.46 1.88 -13.39
N LYS A 235 16.05 1.77 -12.20
CA LYS A 235 16.17 0.53 -11.44
C LYS A 235 15.05 0.49 -10.41
N HIS A 236 14.31 -0.62 -10.42
CA HIS A 236 13.17 -0.87 -9.53
C HIS A 236 13.56 -1.92 -8.49
N SER A 237 13.15 -1.74 -7.25
CA SER A 237 13.37 -2.73 -6.19
C SER A 237 12.27 -2.66 -5.13
N TRP A 238 12.02 -3.80 -4.48
CA TRP A 238 11.04 -3.93 -3.41
C TRP A 238 11.66 -4.51 -2.14
N SER A 239 11.15 -4.09 -0.98
CA SER A 239 11.58 -4.58 0.33
C SER A 239 10.47 -4.41 1.38
N PHE A 240 10.68 -4.99 2.57
CA PHE A 240 9.76 -4.87 3.69
C PHE A 240 9.91 -3.56 4.46
N LEU A 241 8.80 -3.07 5.00
CA LEU A 241 8.79 -2.03 6.03
C LEU A 241 8.24 -2.58 7.34
N PHE A 242 9.15 -2.87 8.28
CA PHE A 242 8.78 -3.27 9.63
C PHE A 242 8.25 -2.05 10.40
N CYS A 243 6.97 -2.10 10.74
CA CYS A 243 6.27 -0.98 11.39
C CYS A 243 5.29 -1.42 12.47
N ALA A 244 4.83 -2.67 12.50
CA ALA A 244 3.94 -3.13 13.56
C ALA A 244 4.69 -3.20 14.92
N PRO A 245 4.08 -2.74 16.02
CA PRO A 245 4.65 -2.90 17.36
C PRO A 245 4.70 -4.39 17.76
N ARG A 246 5.58 -4.76 18.69
CA ARG A 246 5.69 -6.16 19.17
C ARG A 246 4.37 -6.71 19.74
N THR A 247 3.52 -5.83 20.26
CA THR A 247 2.21 -6.15 20.86
C THR A 247 1.04 -5.93 19.89
N TRP A 248 1.28 -5.93 18.57
CA TRP A 248 0.28 -5.52 17.57
C TRP A 248 -1.05 -6.28 17.69
N LYS A 249 -1.03 -7.58 17.99
CA LYS A 249 -2.24 -8.41 18.07
C LYS A 249 -3.06 -8.17 19.34
N GLU A 250 -2.38 -7.95 20.46
CA GLU A 250 -3.00 -7.52 21.73
C GLU A 250 -3.60 -6.13 21.56
N ALA A 251 -2.86 -5.23 20.90
CA ALA A 251 -3.28 -3.87 20.66
C ALA A 251 -4.49 -3.79 19.71
N ALA A 252 -4.58 -4.68 18.72
CA ALA A 252 -5.70 -4.78 17.79
C ALA A 252 -6.99 -5.33 18.42
N SER A 253 -6.89 -6.09 19.51
CA SER A 253 -8.05 -6.72 20.15
C SER A 253 -8.87 -5.74 21.02
N GLY A 254 -8.40 -4.50 21.18
CA GLY A 254 -9.02 -3.48 22.04
C GLY A 254 -8.85 -3.77 23.54
N PRO A 255 -9.21 -2.82 24.42
CA PRO A 255 -9.39 -3.12 25.83
C PRO A 255 -10.59 -4.07 25.98
N GLY A 256 -10.33 -5.34 26.30
CA GLY A 256 -11.36 -6.31 26.67
C GLY A 256 -12.08 -5.97 27.97
#